data_AF-R6DZA9-F1
#
_entry.id   AF-R6DZA9-F1
#
_cell.length_a   1.000
_cell.length_b   1.000
_cell.length_c   1.000
_cell.angle_alpha   90.00
_cell.angle_beta   90.00
_cell.angle_gamma   90.00
#
_symmetry.space_group_name_H-M   'P 1'
#
loop_
_entity.id
_entity.type
_entity.pdbx_description
1 polymer ?
#
loop_
_entity_poly.entity_id
_entity_poly.type
_entity_poly.pdbx_seq_one_letter_code
_entity_poly.pdbx_strand_id
1 'polypeptide(L)'
;MSSEITTKGYEIDRNVHFTYKAEPDKNALCQGDILEVTDGLSQVLKEVHPYFLNEQYKYFMVLSQSCDLVRRNGKKCKTPYITLAAIRSYADFLERSLIKEKYAERNHGLLLMDDKNKTRAYQLIERLYNNTEPEYFFLYKEDALDFPESMVVYLKVSIALKSGEHYDECLKAKKIELADEFKAKLGWLVGNMYSRVGTTDWEGVMSAKERQNMLNSDLHSRCIIGSKKQISELKIKLAESSESDFKYEDAATYIANIHIQNKYEEFMSIMEEIIDTSSKSIPQKEKQNLLNAIKSRSKLKTLIT
;
A
#
# COMPACT_ATOMS: atom_id res chain seq x y z
N MET A 1 18.25 -54.69 17.20
CA MET A 1 17.33 -53.92 16.33
C MET A 1 17.49 -52.46 16.69
N SER A 2 18.35 -51.77 15.97
CA SER A 2 18.60 -50.34 16.14
C SER A 2 18.66 -49.79 14.73
N SER A 3 17.55 -49.18 14.33
CA SER A 3 17.29 -48.68 12.99
C SER A 3 18.22 -47.53 12.64
N GLU A 4 18.89 -47.68 11.50
CA GLU A 4 19.56 -46.63 10.76
C GLU A 4 18.58 -45.47 10.48
N ILE A 5 18.91 -44.28 10.95
CA ILE A 5 18.40 -43.04 10.38
C ILE A 5 19.55 -42.47 9.56
N THR A 6 19.47 -42.74 8.27
CA THR A 6 20.27 -42.12 7.22
C THR A 6 19.97 -40.62 7.22
N THR A 7 20.83 -39.82 7.84
CA THR A 7 20.93 -38.39 7.56
C THR A 7 21.33 -38.23 6.10
N LYS A 8 20.34 -37.99 5.24
CA LYS A 8 20.57 -37.48 3.89
C LYS A 8 21.49 -36.28 4.00
N GLY A 9 22.64 -36.37 3.33
CA GLY A 9 23.60 -35.28 3.22
C GLY A 9 22.91 -34.03 2.68
N TYR A 10 22.72 -33.05 3.57
CA TYR A 10 22.77 -31.66 3.18
C TYR A 10 24.25 -31.30 3.22
N GLU A 11 24.90 -31.35 2.06
CA GLU A 11 26.10 -30.53 1.87
C GLU A 11 25.69 -29.09 2.20
N ILE A 12 26.52 -28.42 3.00
CA ILE A 12 26.31 -27.05 3.42
C ILE A 12 26.46 -26.19 2.16
N ASP A 13 25.36 -26.00 1.45
CA ASP A 13 25.26 -25.05 0.37
C ASP A 13 25.54 -23.67 0.95
N ARG A 14 26.35 -22.86 0.24
CA ARG A 14 26.68 -21.51 0.70
C ARG A 14 25.34 -20.78 0.85
N ASN A 15 24.95 -20.43 2.08
CA ASN A 15 23.61 -19.93 2.44
C ASN A 15 23.25 -18.61 1.71
N VAL A 16 22.97 -18.69 0.42
CA VAL A 16 22.43 -17.61 -0.39
C VAL A 16 20.97 -17.42 0.01
N HIS A 17 20.57 -16.17 0.21
CA HIS A 17 19.21 -15.81 0.58
C HIS A 17 18.22 -16.40 -0.42
N PHE A 18 17.13 -16.99 0.09
CA PHE A 18 16.12 -17.74 -0.68
C PHE A 18 15.47 -17.00 -1.86
N THR A 19 15.66 -15.69 -1.95
CA THR A 19 15.21 -14.85 -3.06
C THR A 19 16.04 -15.06 -4.32
N TYR A 20 17.26 -15.57 -4.20
CA TYR A 20 18.24 -15.68 -5.28
C TYR A 20 18.61 -17.12 -5.56
N LYS A 21 19.08 -17.38 -6.78
CA LYS A 21 19.80 -18.62 -7.09
C LYS A 21 21.26 -18.49 -6.66
N ALA A 22 21.80 -19.56 -6.09
CA ALA A 22 23.23 -19.65 -5.79
C ALA A 22 24.07 -19.56 -7.07
N GLU A 23 23.59 -20.19 -8.15
CA GLU A 23 24.23 -20.17 -9.46
C GLU A 23 23.28 -19.58 -10.51
N PRO A 24 23.47 -18.31 -10.93
CA PRO A 24 22.66 -17.69 -11.98
C PRO A 24 23.00 -18.25 -13.36
N ASP A 25 21.99 -18.45 -14.22
CA ASP A 25 22.21 -18.89 -15.61
C ASP A 25 22.80 -17.74 -16.44
N LYS A 26 24.07 -17.87 -16.84
CA LYS A 26 24.78 -16.84 -17.62
C LYS A 26 24.50 -16.92 -19.13
N ASN A 27 23.72 -17.89 -19.60
CA ASN A 27 23.46 -18.10 -21.03
C ASN A 27 22.15 -17.48 -21.50
N ALA A 28 21.25 -17.12 -20.59
CA ALA A 28 19.96 -16.53 -20.91
C ALA A 28 19.55 -15.44 -19.93
N LEU A 29 18.87 -14.42 -20.47
CA LEU A 29 18.14 -13.45 -19.67
C LEU A 29 16.77 -14.01 -19.27
N CYS A 30 16.41 -13.80 -18.02
CA CYS A 30 15.14 -14.13 -17.40
C CYS A 30 14.49 -12.90 -16.77
N GLN A 31 13.17 -12.96 -16.59
CA GLN A 31 12.47 -12.01 -15.74
C GLN A 31 13.06 -12.05 -14.32
N GLY A 32 13.27 -10.88 -13.74
CA GLY A 32 13.84 -10.74 -12.40
C GLY A 32 15.37 -10.71 -12.36
N ASP A 33 16.06 -10.96 -13.48
CA ASP A 33 17.52 -10.85 -13.51
C ASP A 33 17.96 -9.42 -13.13
N ILE A 34 18.95 -9.34 -12.26
CA ILE A 34 19.55 -8.09 -11.80
C ILE A 34 20.81 -7.86 -12.64
N LEU A 35 20.81 -6.75 -13.36
CA LEU A 35 21.90 -6.29 -14.20
C LEU A 35 22.68 -5.22 -13.47
N GLU A 36 24.00 -5.38 -13.39
CA GLU A 36 24.91 -4.34 -12.92
C GLU A 36 25.24 -3.38 -14.06
N VAL A 37 25.40 -2.09 -13.75
CA VAL A 37 25.80 -1.10 -14.75
C VAL A 37 27.28 -1.27 -15.08
N THR A 38 27.56 -2.14 -16.05
CA THR A 38 28.87 -2.34 -16.66
C THR A 38 29.18 -1.25 -17.69
N ASP A 39 30.40 -1.20 -18.20
CA ASP A 39 30.78 -0.27 -19.29
C ASP A 39 29.91 -0.47 -20.54
N GLY A 40 29.58 -1.72 -20.86
CA GLY A 40 28.71 -2.07 -22.00
C GLY A 40 27.28 -1.56 -21.81
N LEU A 41 26.68 -1.82 -20.64
CA LEU A 41 25.34 -1.32 -20.34
C LEU A 41 25.33 0.21 -20.22
N SER A 42 26.37 0.81 -19.64
CA SER A 42 26.56 2.26 -19.57
C SER A 42 26.56 2.89 -20.96
N GLN A 43 27.25 2.29 -21.94
CA GLN A 43 27.27 2.81 -23.31
C GLN A 43 25.88 2.73 -23.96
N VAL A 44 25.14 1.65 -23.73
CA VAL A 44 23.73 1.54 -24.17
C VAL A 44 22.88 2.63 -23.53
N LEU A 45 22.94 2.79 -22.20
CA LEU A 45 22.18 3.80 -21.47
C LEU A 45 22.52 5.22 -21.93
N LYS A 46 23.78 5.50 -22.23
CA LYS A 46 24.23 6.79 -22.76
C LYS A 46 23.54 7.15 -24.07
N GLU A 47 23.33 6.17 -24.93
CA GLU A 47 22.69 6.36 -26.23
C GLU A 47 21.18 6.55 -26.10
N VAL A 48 20.50 5.69 -25.33
CA VAL A 48 19.03 5.64 -25.35
C VAL A 48 18.35 6.33 -24.16
N HIS A 49 18.97 6.33 -22.98
CA HIS A 49 18.35 6.77 -21.72
C HIS A 49 19.38 7.41 -20.75
N PRO A 50 20.07 8.51 -21.13
CA PRO A 50 21.25 9.02 -20.42
C PRO A 50 20.99 9.46 -18.96
N TYR A 51 19.74 9.79 -18.61
CA TYR A 51 19.34 10.09 -17.24
C TYR A 51 19.69 8.96 -16.24
N PHE A 52 19.70 7.72 -16.72
CA PHE A 52 19.96 6.52 -15.92
C PHE A 52 21.44 6.22 -15.72
N LEU A 53 22.34 7.09 -16.20
CA LEU A 53 23.79 7.06 -15.88
C LEU A 53 24.12 7.69 -14.52
N ASN A 54 23.14 8.26 -13.83
CA ASN A 54 23.36 8.81 -12.50
C ASN A 54 23.82 7.70 -11.52
N GLU A 55 24.79 8.02 -10.66
CA GLU A 55 25.43 7.09 -9.71
C GLU A 55 24.46 6.35 -8.78
N GLN A 56 23.25 6.90 -8.56
CA GLN A 56 22.22 6.22 -7.77
C GLN A 56 21.69 4.94 -8.43
N TYR A 57 21.88 4.76 -9.73
CA TYR A 57 21.41 3.60 -10.51
C TYR A 57 22.54 2.61 -10.76
N LYS A 58 22.92 1.86 -9.74
CA LYS A 58 23.96 0.82 -9.86
C LYS A 58 23.47 -0.46 -10.54
N TYR A 59 22.17 -0.70 -10.44
CA TYR A 59 21.54 -1.93 -10.92
C TYR A 59 20.21 -1.68 -11.62
N PHE A 60 19.82 -2.62 -12.47
CA PHE A 60 18.52 -2.69 -13.13
C PHE A 60 17.92 -4.08 -12.99
N MET A 61 16.60 -4.19 -12.92
CA MET A 61 15.91 -5.48 -12.94
C MET A 61 15.20 -5.69 -14.27
N VAL A 62 15.36 -6.87 -14.86
CA VAL A 62 14.62 -7.26 -16.07
C VAL A 62 13.15 -7.50 -15.74
N LEU A 63 12.24 -6.74 -16.35
CA LEU A 63 10.79 -6.93 -16.21
C LEU A 63 10.19 -7.78 -17.33
N SER A 64 10.84 -7.86 -18.50
CA SER A 64 10.35 -8.67 -19.63
C SER A 64 10.19 -10.13 -19.24
N GLN A 65 9.10 -10.76 -19.69
CA GLN A 65 8.78 -12.15 -19.35
C GLN A 65 9.85 -13.12 -19.87
N SER A 66 10.25 -14.09 -19.04
CA SER A 66 11.30 -15.05 -19.38
C SER A 66 11.00 -15.81 -20.68
N CYS A 67 9.74 -16.20 -20.92
CA CYS A 67 9.34 -16.92 -22.13
C CYS A 67 9.59 -16.14 -23.43
N ASP A 68 9.59 -14.80 -23.35
CA ASP A 68 9.88 -13.94 -24.50
C ASP A 68 11.37 -13.61 -24.65
N LEU A 69 12.19 -13.84 -23.62
CA LEU A 69 13.63 -13.56 -23.58
C LEU A 69 14.51 -14.75 -23.98
N VAL A 70 13.99 -15.97 -23.87
CA VAL A 70 14.75 -17.17 -24.26
C VAL A 70 15.04 -17.18 -25.75
N ARG A 71 16.31 -17.40 -26.11
CA ARG A 71 16.76 -17.63 -27.49
C ARG A 71 16.70 -19.12 -27.79
N ARG A 72 16.01 -19.53 -28.87
CA ARG A 72 15.90 -20.95 -29.28
C ARG A 72 16.57 -21.15 -30.63
N ASN A 73 17.40 -22.19 -30.74
CA ASN A 73 18.05 -22.60 -32.00
C ASN A 73 18.82 -21.46 -32.68
N GLY A 74 19.57 -20.65 -31.91
CA GLY A 74 20.36 -19.53 -32.42
C GLY A 74 19.55 -18.33 -32.92
N LYS A 75 18.22 -18.32 -32.76
CA LYS A 75 17.35 -17.19 -33.14
C LYS A 75 17.32 -16.10 -32.06
N LYS A 76 17.03 -14.87 -32.49
CA LYS A 76 16.72 -13.74 -31.59
C LYS A 76 15.55 -14.11 -30.66
N CYS A 77 15.53 -13.50 -29.47
CA CYS A 77 14.39 -13.64 -28.55
C CYS A 77 13.11 -13.05 -29.16
N LYS A 78 11.95 -13.45 -28.66
CA LYS A 78 10.64 -13.11 -29.26
C LYS A 78 10.26 -11.65 -29.02
N THR A 79 10.57 -11.10 -27.85
CA THR A 79 10.22 -9.69 -27.56
C THR A 79 11.11 -8.74 -28.37
N PRO A 80 10.55 -7.68 -28.99
CA PRO A 80 11.33 -6.61 -29.62
C PRO A 80 12.04 -5.71 -28.59
N TYR A 81 11.55 -5.67 -27.34
CA TYR A 81 12.09 -4.82 -26.29
C TYR A 81 12.33 -5.59 -24.99
N ILE A 82 13.46 -5.29 -24.35
CA ILE A 82 13.81 -5.69 -22.99
C ILE A 82 13.47 -4.52 -22.09
N THR A 83 12.54 -4.72 -21.17
CA THR A 83 12.15 -3.71 -20.19
C THR A 83 13.01 -3.88 -18.95
N LEU A 84 13.66 -2.80 -18.53
CA LEU A 84 14.48 -2.73 -17.33
C LEU A 84 13.87 -1.75 -16.33
N ALA A 85 13.74 -2.15 -15.06
CA ALA A 85 13.31 -1.27 -13.97
C ALA A 85 14.50 -0.79 -13.14
N ALA A 86 14.45 0.46 -12.70
CA ALA A 86 15.49 1.05 -11.88
C ALA A 86 15.52 0.43 -10.47
N ILE A 87 16.72 0.13 -9.99
CA ILE A 87 16.97 -0.32 -8.61
C ILE A 87 17.66 0.81 -7.85
N ARG A 88 17.24 1.06 -6.61
CA ARG A 88 17.87 2.04 -5.71
C ARG A 88 18.07 1.49 -4.31
N SER A 89 18.87 2.20 -3.52
CA SER A 89 19.08 1.92 -2.10
C SER A 89 17.76 1.83 -1.34
N TYR A 90 17.58 0.74 -0.59
CA TYR A 90 16.44 0.59 0.31
C TYR A 90 16.47 1.64 1.43
N ALA A 91 17.65 1.98 1.96
CA ALA A 91 17.79 2.96 3.04
C ALA A 91 17.27 4.34 2.61
N ASP A 92 17.70 4.81 1.44
CA ASP A 92 17.26 6.08 0.88
C ASP A 92 15.77 6.08 0.55
N PHE A 93 15.27 4.98 -0.01
CA PHE A 93 13.85 4.80 -0.27
C PHE A 93 13.04 4.86 1.02
N LEU A 94 13.46 4.14 2.06
CA LEU A 94 12.74 4.05 3.31
C LEU A 94 12.64 5.42 3.96
N GLU A 95 13.76 6.13 4.11
CA GLU A 95 13.75 7.48 4.67
C GLU A 95 12.81 8.40 3.91
N ARG A 96 12.93 8.47 2.57
CA ARG A 96 12.08 9.33 1.74
C ARG A 96 10.60 8.97 1.88
N SER A 97 10.29 7.68 1.98
CA SER A 97 8.92 7.20 2.14
C SER A 97 8.36 7.58 3.51
N LEU A 98 9.13 7.41 4.58
CA LEU A 98 8.72 7.79 5.94
C LEU A 98 8.45 9.30 6.06
N ILE A 99 9.27 10.14 5.41
CA ILE A 99 9.07 11.59 5.38
C ILE A 99 7.86 11.96 4.52
N LYS A 100 7.76 11.41 3.29
CA LYS A 100 6.68 11.72 2.34
C LYS A 100 5.30 11.36 2.90
N GLU A 101 5.17 10.20 3.52
CA GLU A 101 3.92 9.72 4.12
C GLU A 101 3.63 10.34 5.50
N LYS A 102 4.49 11.26 5.96
CA LYS A 102 4.39 11.96 7.26
C LYS A 102 4.38 11.00 8.46
N TYR A 103 5.11 9.88 8.35
CA TYR A 103 5.31 8.96 9.46
C TYR A 103 6.46 9.41 10.36
N ALA A 104 7.48 10.03 9.76
CA ALA A 104 8.61 10.60 10.47
C ALA A 104 8.89 12.02 9.99
N GLU A 105 9.55 12.81 10.86
CA GLU A 105 10.10 14.11 10.51
C GLU A 105 11.61 14.13 10.73
N ARG A 106 12.32 14.92 9.92
CA ARG A 106 13.76 15.08 10.03
C ARG A 106 14.07 16.26 10.94
N ASN A 107 14.81 16.03 12.02
CA ASN A 107 15.17 17.04 13.00
C ASN A 107 16.64 16.85 13.43
N HIS A 108 17.49 17.86 13.19
CA HIS A 108 18.95 17.81 13.45
C HIS A 108 19.64 16.52 12.98
N GLY A 109 19.28 16.02 11.79
CA GLY A 109 19.88 14.81 11.22
C GLY A 109 19.22 13.49 11.64
N LEU A 110 18.34 13.51 12.64
CA LEU A 110 17.60 12.34 13.13
C LEU A 110 16.19 12.27 12.51
N LEU A 111 15.67 11.05 12.37
CA LEU A 111 14.26 10.81 12.06
C LEU A 111 13.49 10.60 13.37
N LEU A 112 12.54 11.49 13.65
CA LEU A 112 11.68 11.41 14.82
C LEU A 112 10.32 10.83 14.41
N MET A 113 9.80 9.90 15.20
CA MET A 113 8.55 9.19 14.94
C MET A 113 7.83 8.91 16.27
N ASP A 114 6.51 9.08 16.29
CA ASP A 114 5.67 8.71 17.43
C ASP A 114 5.23 7.23 17.37
N ASP A 115 4.73 6.70 18.48
CA ASP A 115 4.28 5.31 18.55
C ASP A 115 3.10 5.00 17.62
N LYS A 116 2.29 6.00 17.28
CA LYS A 116 1.15 5.83 16.37
C LYS A 116 1.63 5.58 14.93
N ASN A 117 2.63 6.33 14.48
CA ASN A 117 3.20 6.22 13.15
C ASN A 117 4.15 5.03 13.03
N LYS A 118 4.75 4.56 14.14
CA LYS A 118 5.54 3.32 14.20
C LYS A 118 4.79 2.12 13.63
N THR A 119 3.53 1.92 14.02
CA THR A 119 2.72 0.80 13.52
C THR A 119 2.52 0.88 12.00
N ARG A 120 2.30 2.08 11.45
CA ARG A 120 2.12 2.28 10.00
C ARG A 120 3.42 2.06 9.23
N ALA A 121 4.52 2.58 9.75
CA ALA A 121 5.86 2.37 9.20
C ALA A 121 6.22 0.88 9.20
N TYR A 122 5.94 0.17 10.29
CA TYR A 122 6.14 -1.28 10.39
C TYR A 122 5.36 -2.02 9.31
N GLN A 123 4.08 -1.72 9.13
CA GLN A 123 3.25 -2.35 8.10
C GLN A 123 3.78 -2.08 6.68
N LEU A 124 4.29 -0.89 6.40
CA LEU A 124 4.94 -0.58 5.12
C LEU A 124 6.19 -1.45 4.91
N ILE A 125 7.07 -1.52 5.91
CA ILE A 125 8.30 -2.32 5.85
C ILE A 125 7.96 -3.80 5.67
N GLU A 126 6.98 -4.31 6.41
CA GLU A 126 6.51 -5.68 6.30
C GLU A 126 6.00 -6.00 4.90
N ARG A 127 5.19 -5.13 4.29
CA ARG A 127 4.71 -5.32 2.92
C ARG A 127 5.85 -5.27 1.90
N LEU A 128 6.84 -4.42 2.10
CA LEU A 128 8.02 -4.36 1.23
C LEU A 128 8.85 -5.64 1.32
N TYR A 129 9.22 -6.08 2.52
CA TYR A 129 10.00 -7.30 2.73
C TYR A 129 9.30 -8.53 2.16
N ASN A 130 7.97 -8.55 2.27
CA ASN A 130 7.14 -9.59 1.70
C ASN A 130 6.80 -9.38 0.23
N ASN A 131 7.34 -8.36 -0.47
CA ASN A 131 7.04 -8.08 -1.88
C ASN A 131 5.53 -8.02 -2.18
N THR A 132 4.76 -7.37 -1.30
CA THR A 132 3.32 -7.12 -1.45
C THR A 132 2.98 -5.63 -1.53
N GLU A 133 3.95 -4.73 -1.33
CA GLU A 133 3.76 -3.30 -1.60
C GLU A 133 3.70 -3.07 -3.12
N PRO A 134 2.61 -2.48 -3.64
CA PRO A 134 2.49 -2.22 -5.07
C PRO A 134 3.64 -1.35 -5.59
N GLU A 135 4.00 -1.54 -6.87
CA GLU A 135 4.99 -0.71 -7.58
C GLU A 135 6.45 -0.88 -7.13
N TYR A 136 6.71 -1.66 -6.08
CA TYR A 136 8.04 -1.92 -5.56
C TYR A 136 8.35 -3.41 -5.47
N PHE A 137 9.64 -3.74 -5.53
CA PHE A 137 10.14 -5.08 -5.26
C PHE A 137 11.41 -4.99 -4.40
N PHE A 138 11.36 -5.50 -3.19
CA PHE A 138 12.47 -5.55 -2.25
C PHE A 138 13.47 -6.65 -2.60
N LEU A 139 14.75 -6.29 -2.47
CA LEU A 139 15.91 -7.15 -2.69
C LEU A 139 16.76 -7.11 -1.42
N TYR A 140 16.94 -8.25 -0.79
CA TYR A 140 17.77 -8.37 0.40
C TYR A 140 19.25 -8.40 0.00
N LYS A 141 20.13 -7.77 0.78
CA LYS A 141 21.58 -7.89 0.56
C LYS A 141 22.03 -9.35 0.56
N GLU A 142 23.05 -9.67 -0.22
CA GLU A 142 23.63 -11.01 -0.29
C GLU A 142 25.14 -10.91 -0.54
N ASP A 143 25.92 -11.12 0.52
CA ASP A 143 27.38 -11.01 0.46
C ASP A 143 28.00 -12.10 -0.43
N ALA A 144 27.40 -13.31 -0.46
CA ALA A 144 27.89 -14.40 -1.31
C ALA A 144 27.77 -14.10 -2.82
N LEU A 145 26.92 -13.13 -3.19
CA LEU A 145 26.69 -12.69 -4.57
C LEU A 145 27.25 -11.29 -4.84
N ASP A 146 28.08 -10.74 -3.95
CA ASP A 146 28.61 -9.38 -4.03
C ASP A 146 27.49 -8.31 -4.19
N PHE A 147 26.47 -8.45 -3.35
CA PHE A 147 25.30 -7.57 -3.29
C PHE A 147 25.17 -6.97 -1.88
N PRO A 148 26.05 -6.04 -1.49
CA PRO A 148 26.29 -5.70 -0.08
C PRO A 148 25.15 -4.92 0.61
N GLU A 149 24.25 -4.33 -0.18
CA GLU A 149 23.19 -3.44 0.32
C GLU A 149 21.82 -3.96 -0.11
N SER A 150 20.85 -3.89 0.80
CA SER A 150 19.46 -4.15 0.45
C SER A 150 18.96 -3.02 -0.45
N MET A 151 18.20 -3.40 -1.45
CA MET A 151 17.77 -2.52 -2.52
C MET A 151 16.26 -2.63 -2.74
N VAL A 152 15.71 -1.69 -3.49
CA VAL A 152 14.32 -1.72 -3.93
C VAL A 152 14.24 -1.38 -5.41
N VAL A 153 13.48 -2.19 -6.13
CA VAL A 153 13.15 -1.98 -7.53
C VAL A 153 11.92 -1.09 -7.61
N TYR A 154 11.99 -0.05 -8.44
CA TYR A 154 10.87 0.83 -8.75
C TYR A 154 10.22 0.34 -10.04
N LEU A 155 9.19 -0.51 -9.92
CA LEU A 155 8.60 -1.22 -11.06
C LEU A 155 8.00 -0.26 -12.11
N LYS A 156 7.55 0.94 -11.70
CA LYS A 156 7.05 1.97 -12.61
C LYS A 156 8.15 2.80 -13.29
N VAL A 157 9.35 2.82 -12.74
CA VAL A 157 10.48 3.56 -13.30
C VAL A 157 11.23 2.59 -14.20
N SER A 158 10.65 2.37 -15.38
CA SER A 158 11.14 1.38 -16.34
C SER A 158 11.54 2.01 -17.67
N ILE A 159 12.59 1.47 -18.29
CA ILE A 159 13.07 1.82 -19.63
C ILE A 159 12.97 0.61 -20.55
N ALA A 160 12.83 0.86 -21.85
CA ALA A 160 12.82 -0.18 -22.87
C ALA A 160 14.11 -0.10 -23.71
N LEU A 161 14.77 -1.24 -23.88
CA LEU A 161 15.94 -1.42 -24.74
C LEU A 161 15.57 -2.35 -25.90
N LYS A 162 15.98 -2.03 -27.11
CA LYS A 162 15.76 -2.94 -28.26
C LYS A 162 16.51 -4.24 -28.06
N SER A 163 15.80 -5.37 -28.06
CA SER A 163 16.40 -6.69 -27.83
C SER A 163 17.36 -7.10 -28.95
N GLY A 164 17.05 -6.71 -30.18
CA GLY A 164 17.87 -7.05 -31.35
C GLY A 164 19.23 -6.37 -31.39
N GLU A 165 19.42 -5.30 -30.61
CA GLU A 165 20.65 -4.48 -30.55
C GLU A 165 21.35 -4.63 -29.20
N HIS A 166 20.60 -4.71 -28.09
CA HIS A 166 21.18 -4.54 -26.74
C HIS A 166 21.17 -5.81 -25.86
N TYR A 167 20.63 -6.94 -26.33
CA TYR A 167 20.48 -8.13 -25.49
C TYR A 167 21.82 -8.65 -24.97
N ASP A 168 22.86 -8.68 -25.80
CA ASP A 168 24.14 -9.26 -25.39
C ASP A 168 24.82 -8.42 -24.31
N GLU A 169 24.70 -7.09 -24.39
CA GLU A 169 25.19 -6.19 -23.33
C GLU A 169 24.37 -6.35 -22.03
N CYS A 170 23.05 -6.56 -22.14
CA CYS A 170 22.22 -6.89 -20.98
C CYS A 170 22.62 -8.24 -20.36
N LEU A 171 22.88 -9.27 -21.17
CA LEU A 171 23.28 -10.59 -20.69
C LEU A 171 24.65 -10.56 -20.02
N LYS A 172 25.63 -9.84 -20.60
CA LYS A 172 26.94 -9.62 -19.98
C LYS A 172 26.84 -8.88 -18.66
N ALA A 173 25.89 -7.95 -18.54
CA ALA A 173 25.62 -7.20 -17.32
C ALA A 173 24.89 -8.03 -16.24
N LYS A 174 24.41 -9.25 -16.54
CA LYS A 174 23.68 -10.09 -15.57
C LYS A 174 24.56 -10.47 -14.39
N LYS A 175 24.22 -9.96 -13.20
CA LYS A 175 24.89 -10.27 -11.94
C LYS A 175 24.15 -11.38 -11.19
N ILE A 176 22.87 -11.15 -10.86
CA ILE A 176 22.07 -12.01 -9.98
C ILE A 176 20.82 -12.50 -10.71
N GLU A 177 20.35 -13.70 -10.38
CA GLU A 177 19.10 -14.28 -10.86
C GLU A 177 18.19 -14.60 -9.67
N LEU A 178 16.90 -14.25 -9.77
CA LEU A 178 15.91 -14.62 -8.76
C LEU A 178 15.66 -16.14 -8.74
N ALA A 179 15.31 -16.67 -7.57
CA ALA A 179 14.70 -17.99 -7.47
C ALA A 179 13.33 -18.01 -8.19
N ASP A 180 12.90 -19.19 -8.64
CA ASP A 180 11.78 -19.30 -9.58
C ASP A 180 10.44 -18.85 -8.96
N GLU A 181 10.25 -19.03 -7.65
CA GLU A 181 9.09 -18.53 -6.90
C GLU A 181 9.04 -16.99 -6.90
N PHE A 182 10.19 -16.33 -6.80
CA PHE A 182 10.28 -14.87 -6.79
C PHE A 182 10.15 -14.28 -8.19
N LYS A 183 10.59 -14.99 -9.22
CA LYS A 183 10.26 -14.65 -10.61
C LYS A 183 8.76 -14.69 -10.86
N ALA A 184 8.08 -15.76 -10.42
CA ALA A 184 6.63 -15.87 -10.55
C ALA A 184 5.89 -14.75 -9.81
N LYS A 185 6.35 -14.40 -8.60
CA LYS A 185 5.81 -13.29 -7.82
C LYS A 185 6.00 -11.94 -8.50
N LEU A 186 7.18 -11.67 -9.05
CA LEU A 186 7.44 -10.48 -9.85
C LEU A 186 6.52 -10.42 -11.08
N GLY A 187 6.37 -11.54 -11.79
CA GLY A 187 5.46 -11.66 -12.93
C GLY A 187 4.02 -11.32 -12.57
N TRP A 188 3.54 -11.77 -11.40
CA TRP A 188 2.21 -11.41 -10.89
C TRP A 188 2.09 -9.91 -10.58
N LEU A 189 3.09 -9.30 -9.93
CA LEU A 189 3.09 -7.86 -9.63
C LEU A 189 3.06 -7.01 -10.91
N VAL A 190 3.95 -7.32 -11.86
CA VAL A 190 4.02 -6.64 -13.17
C VAL A 190 2.72 -6.85 -13.96
N GLY A 191 2.15 -8.06 -13.92
CA GLY A 191 0.86 -8.36 -14.51
C GLY A 191 -0.26 -7.51 -13.94
N ASN A 192 -0.37 -7.37 -12.61
CA ASN A 192 -1.39 -6.50 -12.02
C ASN A 192 -1.21 -5.01 -12.37
N MET A 193 0.04 -4.56 -12.55
CA MET A 193 0.33 -3.17 -12.91
C MET A 193 -0.02 -2.84 -14.36
N TYR A 194 0.31 -3.72 -15.31
CA TYR A 194 0.25 -3.44 -16.74
C TYR A 194 -0.79 -4.28 -17.51
N SER A 195 -1.17 -5.44 -16.99
CA SER A 195 -2.22 -6.31 -17.54
C SER A 195 -3.55 -6.04 -16.83
N ARG A 196 -4.05 -4.81 -16.95
CA ARG A 196 -5.49 -4.59 -16.76
C ARG A 196 -6.19 -5.16 -17.98
N VAL A 197 -6.93 -6.25 -17.80
CA VAL A 197 -7.91 -6.67 -18.80
C VAL A 197 -8.92 -5.54 -18.90
N GLY A 198 -9.03 -4.90 -20.07
CA GLY A 198 -10.00 -3.86 -20.31
C GLY A 198 -11.40 -4.46 -20.30
N THR A 199 -12.00 -4.56 -19.12
CA THR A 199 -13.43 -4.80 -18.97
C THR A 199 -14.12 -3.45 -18.94
N THR A 200 -15.27 -3.33 -19.61
CA THR A 200 -16.14 -2.17 -19.46
C THR A 200 -16.54 -2.05 -17.99
N ASP A 201 -15.94 -1.09 -17.29
CA ASP A 201 -16.27 -0.78 -15.91
C ASP A 201 -17.37 0.31 -15.88
N TRP A 202 -18.07 0.41 -14.77
CA TRP A 202 -19.13 1.41 -14.58
C TRP A 202 -18.61 2.84 -14.77
N GLU A 203 -17.33 3.10 -14.48
CA GLU A 203 -16.66 4.39 -14.74
C GLU A 203 -16.63 4.79 -16.21
N GLY A 204 -16.71 3.83 -17.14
CA GLY A 204 -16.75 4.07 -18.59
C GLY A 204 -18.16 4.17 -19.18
N VAL A 205 -19.20 3.90 -18.40
CA VAL A 205 -20.60 3.81 -18.88
C VAL A 205 -21.51 4.87 -18.26
N MET A 206 -21.17 5.34 -17.05
CA MET A 206 -21.97 6.31 -16.31
C MET A 206 -21.08 7.40 -15.70
N SER A 207 -21.64 8.60 -15.54
CA SER A 207 -20.97 9.69 -14.83
C SER A 207 -20.76 9.33 -13.36
N ALA A 208 -19.79 9.99 -12.71
CA ALA A 208 -19.51 9.77 -11.29
C ALA A 208 -20.75 9.96 -10.40
N LYS A 209 -21.63 10.91 -10.76
CA LYS A 209 -22.87 11.20 -10.02
C LYS A 209 -23.91 10.10 -10.21
N GLU A 210 -24.09 9.59 -11.43
CA GLU A 210 -25.00 8.48 -11.72
C GLU A 210 -24.56 7.21 -11.00
N ARG A 211 -23.25 6.92 -11.01
CA ARG A 211 -22.68 5.81 -10.25
C ARG A 211 -22.94 5.95 -8.75
N GLN A 212 -22.66 7.12 -8.19
CA GLN A 212 -22.89 7.38 -6.78
C GLN A 212 -24.38 7.20 -6.41
N ASN A 213 -25.29 7.67 -7.26
CA ASN A 213 -26.73 7.50 -7.05
C ASN A 213 -27.15 6.03 -7.14
N MET A 214 -26.63 5.27 -8.12
CA MET A 214 -26.91 3.84 -8.25
C MET A 214 -26.46 3.07 -7.01
N LEU A 215 -25.22 3.28 -6.56
CA LEU A 215 -24.66 2.62 -5.37
C LEU A 215 -25.43 3.00 -4.10
N ASN A 216 -25.76 4.28 -3.93
CA ASN A 216 -26.55 4.74 -2.80
C ASN A 216 -27.98 4.16 -2.83
N SER A 217 -28.62 4.09 -3.99
CA SER A 217 -29.95 3.48 -4.15
C SER A 217 -29.93 2.01 -3.73
N ASP A 218 -28.91 1.26 -4.19
CA ASP A 218 -28.75 -0.15 -3.88
C ASP A 218 -28.53 -0.37 -2.37
N LEU A 219 -27.71 0.46 -1.73
CA LEU A 219 -27.52 0.45 -0.28
C LEU A 219 -28.80 0.83 0.49
N HIS A 220 -29.47 1.92 0.12
CA HIS A 220 -30.70 2.38 0.77
C HIS A 220 -31.89 1.45 0.57
N SER A 221 -31.84 0.54 -0.41
CA SER A 221 -32.86 -0.49 -0.60
C SER A 221 -32.72 -1.69 0.32
N ARG A 222 -31.54 -1.90 0.93
CA ARG A 222 -31.24 -3.09 1.74
C ARG A 222 -30.77 -2.79 3.16
N CYS A 223 -30.30 -1.57 3.41
CA CYS A 223 -29.68 -1.20 4.67
C CYS A 223 -30.35 0.04 5.27
N ILE A 224 -30.73 -0.07 6.54
CA ILE A 224 -31.06 1.09 7.35
C ILE A 224 -29.73 1.77 7.74
N ILE A 225 -29.51 2.98 7.22
CA ILE A 225 -28.27 3.73 7.38
C ILE A 225 -28.50 4.88 8.38
N GLY A 226 -27.67 4.95 9.40
CA GLY A 226 -27.67 6.02 10.40
C GLY A 226 -26.38 6.00 11.23
N SER A 227 -26.24 6.95 12.14
CA SER A 227 -25.10 6.98 13.07
C SER A 227 -25.13 5.78 14.04
N LYS A 228 -24.00 5.52 14.72
CA LYS A 228 -23.94 4.49 15.76
C LYS A 228 -25.02 4.66 16.84
N LYS A 229 -25.30 5.89 17.29
CA LYS A 229 -26.34 6.18 18.29
C LYS A 229 -27.73 5.82 17.75
N GLN A 230 -28.04 6.28 16.54
CA GLN A 230 -29.32 6.00 15.87
C GLN A 230 -29.57 4.50 15.66
N ILE A 231 -28.55 3.75 15.24
CA ILE A 231 -28.64 2.30 15.05
C ILE A 231 -28.84 1.57 16.38
N SER A 232 -28.18 2.01 17.46
CA SER A 232 -28.37 1.42 18.79
C SER A 232 -29.79 1.61 19.30
N GLU A 233 -30.37 2.80 19.14
CA GLU A 233 -31.77 3.07 19.54
C GLU A 233 -32.77 2.26 18.71
N LEU A 234 -32.56 2.15 17.40
CA LEU A 234 -33.38 1.29 16.54
C LEU A 234 -33.33 -0.17 17.00
N LYS A 235 -32.16 -0.68 17.41
CA LYS A 235 -32.04 -2.06 17.93
C LYS A 235 -32.85 -2.28 19.20
N ILE A 236 -32.89 -1.31 20.11
CA ILE A 236 -33.70 -1.38 21.34
C ILE A 236 -35.18 -1.47 20.96
N LYS A 237 -35.65 -0.58 20.09
CA LYS A 237 -37.04 -0.56 19.64
C LYS A 237 -37.45 -1.85 18.90
N LEU A 238 -36.56 -2.41 18.11
CA LEU A 238 -36.78 -3.69 17.43
C LEU A 238 -36.90 -4.85 18.42
N ALA A 239 -36.12 -4.84 19.51
CA ALA A 239 -36.20 -5.87 20.55
C ALA A 239 -37.47 -5.78 21.41
N GLU A 240 -38.07 -4.59 21.52
CA GLU A 240 -39.34 -4.35 22.23
C GLU A 240 -40.58 -4.70 21.38
N SER A 241 -40.42 -4.81 20.06
CA SER A 241 -41.48 -5.13 19.12
C SER A 241 -41.51 -6.64 18.87
N SER A 242 -42.69 -7.27 18.80
CA SER A 242 -42.80 -8.68 18.40
C SER A 242 -42.19 -8.89 17.01
N GLU A 243 -41.34 -9.91 16.86
CA GLU A 243 -40.40 -10.12 15.74
C GLU A 243 -40.99 -10.09 14.31
N SER A 244 -42.32 -10.11 14.14
CA SER A 244 -42.99 -10.27 12.84
C SER A 244 -43.56 -9.00 12.18
N ASP A 245 -43.64 -7.86 12.86
CA ASP A 245 -44.40 -6.69 12.35
C ASP A 245 -43.57 -5.47 11.93
N PHE A 246 -42.26 -5.44 12.18
CA PHE A 246 -41.46 -4.25 11.93
C PHE A 246 -40.98 -4.17 10.47
N LYS A 247 -41.65 -3.35 9.64
CA LYS A 247 -41.29 -3.20 8.23
C LYS A 247 -40.08 -2.30 8.04
N TYR A 248 -39.40 -2.47 6.90
CA TYR A 248 -38.23 -1.68 6.52
C TYR A 248 -38.51 -0.17 6.49
N GLU A 249 -39.67 0.23 5.97
CA GLU A 249 -40.10 1.63 5.87
C GLU A 249 -40.27 2.27 7.26
N ASP A 250 -40.76 1.49 8.24
CA ASP A 250 -40.93 1.94 9.62
C ASP A 250 -39.57 2.14 10.31
N ALA A 251 -38.61 1.26 10.02
CA ALA A 251 -37.23 1.38 10.52
C ALA A 251 -36.49 2.58 9.91
N ALA A 252 -36.67 2.82 8.61
CA ALA A 252 -36.07 3.96 7.92
C ALA A 252 -36.67 5.29 8.40
N THR A 253 -37.98 5.32 8.61
CA THR A 253 -38.66 6.51 9.16
C THR A 253 -38.26 6.76 10.61
N TYR A 254 -38.15 5.71 11.42
CA TYR A 254 -37.74 5.84 12.80
C TYR A 254 -36.31 6.38 12.92
N ILE A 255 -35.36 5.81 12.16
CA ILE A 255 -33.96 6.24 12.25
C ILE A 255 -33.77 7.69 11.80
N ALA A 256 -34.53 8.15 10.79
CA ALA A 256 -34.51 9.52 10.31
C ALA A 256 -35.03 10.52 11.34
N ASN A 257 -35.95 10.09 12.22
CA ASN A 257 -36.56 10.93 13.25
C ASN A 257 -35.78 10.98 14.57
N ILE A 258 -34.72 10.16 14.72
CA ILE A 258 -33.84 10.22 15.89
C ILE A 258 -32.96 11.47 15.80
N HIS A 259 -33.25 12.45 16.65
CA HIS A 259 -32.41 13.64 16.82
C HIS A 259 -31.12 13.27 17.55
N ILE A 260 -29.99 13.32 16.84
CA ILE A 260 -28.69 13.18 17.48
C ILE A 260 -28.25 14.54 17.98
N GLN A 261 -28.09 14.68 19.29
CA GLN A 261 -27.43 15.84 19.86
C GLN A 261 -26.01 15.95 19.32
N ASN A 262 -25.66 17.10 18.73
CA ASN A 262 -24.26 17.38 18.42
C ASN A 262 -23.45 17.58 19.71
N LYS A 263 -22.11 17.50 19.63
CA LYS A 263 -21.23 17.65 20.81
C LYS A 263 -21.49 18.93 21.61
N TYR A 264 -21.89 19.99 20.92
CA TYR A 264 -22.23 21.26 21.57
C TYR A 264 -23.55 21.18 22.32
N GLU A 265 -24.58 20.55 21.76
CA GLU A 265 -25.85 20.29 22.44
C GLU A 265 -25.67 19.37 23.65
N GLU A 266 -24.87 18.31 23.51
CA GLU A 266 -24.52 17.39 24.60
C GLU A 266 -23.77 18.13 25.72
N PHE A 267 -22.79 18.98 25.36
CA PHE A 267 -22.11 19.87 26.30
C PHE A 267 -23.06 20.84 27.00
N MET A 268 -23.98 21.48 26.27
CA MET A 268 -24.93 22.42 26.85
C MET A 268 -25.90 21.72 27.81
N SER A 269 -26.34 20.51 27.49
CA SER A 269 -27.19 19.69 28.37
C SER A 269 -26.48 19.38 29.69
N ILE A 270 -25.21 18.97 29.64
CA ILE A 270 -24.40 18.70 30.84
C ILE A 270 -24.19 19.98 31.67
N MET A 271 -23.94 21.12 31.01
CA MET A 271 -23.78 22.41 31.69
C MET A 271 -25.07 22.87 32.38
N GLU A 272 -26.22 22.69 31.74
CA GLU A 272 -27.53 22.97 32.33
C GLU A 272 -27.77 22.09 33.56
N GLU A 273 -27.50 20.79 33.45
CA GLU A 273 -27.63 19.84 34.56
C GLU A 273 -26.73 20.19 35.75
N ILE A 274 -25.45 20.53 35.50
CA ILE A 274 -24.50 20.94 36.53
C ILE A 274 -24.99 22.20 37.25
N ILE A 275 -25.41 23.23 36.50
CA ILE A 275 -25.88 24.51 37.07
C ILE A 275 -27.16 24.32 37.89
N ASP A 276 -28.02 23.41 37.48
CA ASP A 276 -29.26 23.10 38.19
C ASP A 276 -29.00 22.30 39.47
N THR A 277 -28.09 21.31 39.44
CA THR A 277 -27.78 20.45 40.59
C THR A 277 -26.82 21.07 41.60
N SER A 278 -25.81 21.83 41.18
CA SER A 278 -24.76 22.35 42.07
C SER A 278 -25.20 23.53 42.94
N SER A 279 -26.30 24.18 42.58
CA SER A 279 -26.59 25.54 43.04
C SER A 279 -28.03 25.72 43.52
N LYS A 280 -28.46 24.95 44.53
CA LYS A 280 -29.82 25.07 45.11
C LYS A 280 -30.12 26.45 45.72
N SER A 281 -29.09 27.22 46.10
CA SER A 281 -29.21 28.55 46.71
C SER A 281 -29.15 29.72 45.73
N ILE A 282 -28.87 29.48 44.44
CA ILE A 282 -28.75 30.54 43.43
C ILE A 282 -30.11 30.78 42.78
N PRO A 283 -30.59 32.03 42.69
CA PRO A 283 -31.85 32.36 42.02
C PRO A 283 -31.89 31.88 40.56
N GLN A 284 -33.04 31.35 40.13
CA GLN A 284 -33.25 30.82 38.77
C GLN A 284 -32.88 31.82 37.67
N LYS A 285 -33.11 33.12 37.93
CA LYS A 285 -32.79 34.21 36.99
C LYS A 285 -31.29 34.36 36.75
N GLU A 286 -30.46 34.16 37.78
CA GLU A 286 -29.01 34.24 37.67
C GLU A 286 -28.42 33.02 36.96
N LYS A 287 -28.97 31.82 37.23
CA LYS A 287 -28.65 30.60 36.49
C LYS A 287 -28.90 30.76 34.99
N GLN A 288 -30.06 31.33 34.64
CA GLN A 288 -30.42 31.56 33.24
C GLN A 288 -29.51 32.59 32.56
N ASN A 289 -29.13 33.66 33.28
CA ASN A 289 -28.19 34.64 32.77
C ASN A 289 -26.81 34.04 32.49
N LEU A 290 -26.32 33.16 33.38
CA LEU A 290 -25.06 32.45 33.19
C LEU A 290 -25.11 31.52 31.98
N LEU A 291 -26.19 30.74 31.83
CA LEU A 291 -26.39 29.88 30.66
C LEU A 291 -26.44 30.66 29.35
N ASN A 292 -27.13 31.80 29.33
CA ASN A 292 -27.19 32.68 28.15
C ASN A 292 -25.81 33.28 27.82
N ALA A 293 -25.02 33.64 28.85
CA ALA A 293 -23.65 34.13 28.67
C ALA A 293 -22.72 33.05 28.11
N ILE A 294 -22.91 31.78 28.48
CA ILE A 294 -22.16 30.65 27.92
C ILE A 294 -22.61 30.38 26.47
N LYS A 295 -23.92 30.32 26.21
CA LYS A 295 -24.50 30.09 24.87
C LYS A 295 -24.08 31.13 23.83
N SER A 296 -23.90 32.38 24.24
CA SER A 296 -23.52 33.49 23.36
C SER A 296 -22.04 33.50 22.93
N ARG A 297 -21.19 32.62 23.49
CA ARG A 297 -19.77 32.55 23.15
C ARG A 297 -19.54 31.66 21.93
N SER A 298 -19.51 32.28 20.76
CA SER A 298 -19.24 31.60 19.47
C SER A 298 -17.96 30.75 19.47
N LYS A 299 -16.91 31.16 20.19
CA LYS A 299 -15.65 30.41 20.37
C LYS A 299 -15.83 29.04 21.01
N LEU A 300 -16.76 28.89 21.97
CA LEU A 300 -17.05 27.58 22.60
C LEU A 300 -17.63 26.61 21.57
N LYS A 301 -18.53 27.09 20.71
CA LYS A 301 -19.07 26.30 19.60
C LYS A 301 -17.97 25.81 18.66
N THR A 302 -16.98 26.66 18.35
CA THR A 302 -15.86 26.31 17.47
C THR A 302 -14.88 25.30 18.07
N LEU A 303 -14.71 25.30 19.40
CA LEU A 303 -13.82 24.37 20.10
C LEU A 303 -14.42 22.98 20.31
N ILE A 304 -15.75 22.88 20.31
CA ILE A 304 -16.48 21.64 20.63
C ILE A 304 -16.93 20.89 19.36
N THR A 305 -17.07 21.59 18.22
CA THR A 305 -17.42 20.99 16.91
C THR A 305 -16.25 20.14 16.38
#